data_AF-A0A6B3C9K2-F1
#
_entry.id   AF-A0A6B3C9K2-F1
#
_cell.length_a   1.000
_cell.length_b   1.000
_cell.length_c   1.000
_cell.angle_alpha   90.00
_cell.angle_beta   90.00
_cell.angle_gamma   90.00
#
_symmetry.space_group_name_H-M   'P 1'
#
loop_
_entity.id
_entity.type
_entity.pdbx_description
1 polymer ?
#
loop_
_entity_poly.entity_id
_entity_poly.type
_entity_poly.pdbx_seq_one_letter_code
_entity_poly.pdbx_strand_id
1 'polypeptide(L)' 'IADGVTVQGYLHWSLLDNYEWASGFRPTFGLVGWDPETFERRPKPSLAWLGEQARANALTVR' A
#
# COMPACT_ATOMS: atom_id res chain seq x y z
N ILE A 1 11.44 9.59 -13.98
CA ILE A 1 10.74 10.77 -14.57
C ILE A 1 11.75 11.86 -14.90
N ALA A 2 12.60 12.30 -13.97
CA ALA A 2 13.63 13.31 -14.22
C ALA A 2 14.55 12.98 -15.43
N ASP A 3 14.85 11.70 -15.64
CA ASP A 3 15.68 11.23 -16.77
C ASP A 3 14.92 11.13 -18.12
N GLY A 4 13.76 11.78 -18.24
CA GLY A 4 12.98 11.82 -19.49
C GLY A 4 12.14 10.57 -19.80
N VAL A 5 12.15 9.55 -18.93
CA VAL A 5 11.29 8.36 -19.09
C VAL A 5 9.84 8.70 -18.75
N THR A 6 8.92 8.40 -19.69
CA THR A 6 7.47 8.55 -19.50
C THR A 6 6.92 7.51 -18.51
N VAL A 7 6.77 7.89 -17.25
CA VAL A 7 6.08 7.10 -16.22
C VAL A 7 4.75 7.78 -15.91
N GLN A 8 3.64 7.09 -16.13
CA GLN A 8 2.29 7.68 -16.04
C GLN A 8 1.67 7.60 -14.65
N GLY A 9 2.16 6.73 -13.78
CA GLY A 9 1.59 6.56 -12.45
C GLY A 9 2.28 5.48 -11.64
N TYR A 10 1.81 5.34 -10.41
CA TYR A 10 2.26 4.34 -9.45
C TYR A 10 1.03 3.69 -8.79
N LEU A 11 1.07 2.37 -8.67
CA LEU A 11 0.10 1.59 -7.93
C LEU A 11 0.82 0.78 -6.87
N HIS A 12 0.34 0.88 -5.63
CA HIS A 12 0.93 0.14 -4.52
C HIS A 12 0.43 -1.30 -4.49
N TRP A 13 1.35 -2.25 -4.36
CA TRP A 13 1.05 -3.60 -3.95
C TRP A 13 1.15 -3.69 -2.42
N SER A 14 0.05 -3.82 -1.68
CA SER A 14 -1.34 -4.01 -2.13
C SER A 14 -2.32 -3.20 -1.28
N LEU A 15 -3.60 -3.18 -1.65
CA LEU A 15 -4.60 -2.55 -0.79
C LEU A 15 -4.82 -3.35 0.51
N LEU A 16 -5.00 -4.66 0.40
CA LEU A 16 -5.31 -5.55 1.53
C LEU A 16 -4.22 -6.60 1.72
N ASP A 17 -3.91 -6.91 2.98
CA ASP A 17 -3.17 -8.13 3.32
C ASP A 17 -3.91 -9.32 2.73
N ASN A 18 -3.19 -10.15 1.99
CA ASN A 18 -3.78 -11.21 1.18
C ASN A 18 -2.93 -12.48 1.23
N TYR A 19 -3.41 -13.53 0.57
CA TYR A 19 -2.69 -14.79 0.47
C TYR A 19 -1.53 -14.65 -0.52
N GLU A 20 -0.30 -14.69 -0.02
CA GLU A 20 0.91 -14.49 -0.82
C GLU A 20 1.49 -15.83 -1.30
N TRP A 21 0.77 -16.47 -2.22
CA TRP A 21 1.25 -17.66 -2.95
C TRP A 21 1.83 -18.75 -2.03
N ALA A 22 3.06 -19.20 -2.29
CA ALA A 22 3.74 -20.22 -1.50
C ALA A 22 4.01 -19.80 -0.03
N SER A 23 3.93 -18.49 0.27
CA SER A 23 4.15 -17.97 1.62
C SER A 23 2.88 -17.92 2.47
N GLY A 24 1.71 -18.20 1.88
CA GLY A 24 0.42 -18.09 2.55
C GLY A 24 0.16 -16.69 3.10
N PHE A 25 -0.52 -16.58 4.24
CA PHE A 25 -0.86 -15.29 4.87
C PHE A 25 0.24 -14.70 5.76
N ARG A 26 1.43 -15.30 5.80
CA ARG A 26 2.51 -14.82 6.68
C ARG A 26 3.02 -13.42 6.29
N PRO A 27 3.26 -13.10 5.01
CA PRO A 27 3.61 -11.75 4.60
C PRO A 27 2.39 -10.83 4.62
N THR A 28 2.60 -9.57 5.01
CA THR A 28 1.53 -8.56 5.08
C THR A 28 1.89 -7.31 4.28
N PHE A 29 1.64 -7.36 2.96
CA PHE A 29 1.95 -6.27 2.02
C PHE A 29 0.86 -5.19 1.90
N GLY A 30 -0.32 -5.42 2.49
CA GLY A 30 -1.44 -4.50 2.36
C GLY A 30 -1.23 -3.18 3.09
N LEU A 31 -1.76 -2.10 2.53
CA LEU A 31 -2.01 -0.85 3.26
C LEU A 31 -3.09 -1.03 4.34
N VAL A 32 -3.93 -2.06 4.21
CA VAL A 32 -5.00 -2.42 5.13
C VAL A 32 -4.81 -3.89 5.55
N GLY A 33 -4.68 -4.13 6.84
CA GLY A 33 -4.75 -5.49 7.40
C GLY A 33 -6.19 -5.93 7.64
N TRP A 34 -6.39 -7.17 8.06
CA TRP A 34 -7.70 -7.66 8.45
C TRP A 34 -7.63 -8.69 9.57
N ASP A 35 -8.72 -8.80 10.33
CA ASP A 35 -8.89 -9.80 11.37
C ASP A 35 -9.38 -11.12 10.77
N PRO A 36 -8.68 -12.25 10.97
CA PRO A 36 -8.99 -13.50 10.29
C PRO A 36 -10.30 -14.18 10.71
N GLU A 37 -10.85 -13.82 11.88
CA GLU A 37 -12.09 -14.41 12.40
C GLU A 37 -13.30 -13.57 12.00
N THR A 38 -13.16 -12.25 12.01
CA THR A 38 -14.27 -11.30 11.84
C THR A 38 -14.26 -10.58 10.49
N PHE A 39 -13.15 -10.66 9.75
CA PHE A 39 -12.90 -9.88 8.54
C PHE A 39 -12.96 -8.35 8.74
N GLU A 40 -12.84 -7.86 9.95
CA GLU A 40 -12.69 -6.42 10.20
C GLU A 40 -11.44 -5.89 9.47
N ARG A 41 -11.55 -4.76 8.77
CA ARG A 41 -10.41 -4.13 8.07
C ARG A 41 -9.73 -3.13 9.00
N ARG A 42 -8.41 -3.21 9.10
CA ARG A 42 -7.58 -2.38 9.96
C ARG A 42 -6.59 -1.58 9.11
N PRO A 43 -6.91 -0.33 8.76
CA PRO A 43 -5.99 0.55 8.05
C PRO A 43 -4.64 0.67 8.78
N LYS A 44 -3.54 0.51 8.05
CA LYS A 44 -2.19 0.70 8.59
C LYS A 44 -1.75 2.16 8.41
N PRO A 45 -0.75 2.64 9.18
CA PRO A 45 -0.22 3.99 9.00
C PRO A 45 0.26 4.29 7.57
N SER A 46 0.72 3.28 6.85
CA SER A 46 1.12 3.40 5.44
C SER A 46 -0.02 3.81 4.51
N LEU A 47 -1.28 3.42 4.79
CA LEU A 47 -2.44 3.87 4.02
C LEU A 47 -2.60 5.39 4.10
N ALA A 48 -2.58 5.92 5.33
CA ALA A 48 -2.72 7.35 5.57
C ALA A 48 -1.56 8.11 4.93
N TRP A 49 -0.33 7.65 5.16
CA TRP A 49 0.87 8.27 4.58
C TRP A 49 0.82 8.30 3.05
N LEU A 50 0.54 7.17 2.39
CA LEU A 50 0.47 7.11 0.92
C LEU A 50 -0.67 8.00 0.40
N GLY A 51 -1.81 8.02 1.09
CA GLY A 51 -2.93 8.89 0.76
C GLY A 51 -2.59 10.38 0.87
N GLU A 52 -1.77 10.79 1.85
CA GLU A 52 -1.26 12.16 1.95
C GLU A 52 -0.33 12.51 0.79
N GLN A 53 0.63 11.65 0.45
CA GLN A 53 1.55 11.91 -0.67
C GLN A 53 0.78 11.98 -2.00
N ALA A 54 -0.16 11.06 -2.20
CA ALA A 54 -0.99 11.02 -3.40
C ALA A 54 -1.86 12.29 -3.54
N ARG A 55 -2.48 12.77 -2.45
CA ARG A 55 -3.25 14.03 -2.44
C ARG A 55 -2.38 15.24 -2.69
N ALA A 56 -1.16 15.26 -2.13
CA ALA A 56 -0.21 16.35 -2.34
C ALA A 56 0.43 16.32 -3.73
N ASN A 57 0.34 15.18 -4.45
CA ASN A 57 1.09 14.91 -5.68
C ASN A 57 2.60 15.20 -5.52
N ALA A 58 3.14 14.89 -4.35
CA ALA A 58 4.52 15.18 -3.98
C ALA A 58 4.99 14.18 -2.92
N LEU A 59 6.30 13.92 -2.88
CA LEU A 59 6.92 13.17 -1.81
C LEU A 59 7.54 14.15 -0.80
N THR A 60 6.97 14.21 0.41
CA THR A 60 7.54 15.00 1.50
C THR A 60 8.54 14.13 2.26
N VAL A 61 9.82 14.33 1.98
CA VAL A 61 10.90 13.68 2.75
C VAL A 61 11.20 14.59 3.94
N ARG A 62 11.10 14.04 5.15
CA ARG A 62 11.56 14.72 6.38
C ARG A 62 13.06 14.54 6.54
#